data_AF-A0A369RNF5-F1
#
_entry.id   AF-A0A369RNF5-F1
#
_cell.length_a   1.000
_cell.length_b   1.000
_cell.length_c   1.000
_cell.angle_alpha   90.00
_cell.angle_beta   90.00
_cell.angle_gamma   90.00
#
_symmetry.space_group_name_H-M   'P 1'
#
loop_
_entity.id
_entity.type
_entity.pdbx_description
1 polymer ?
#
loop_
_entity_poly.entity_id
_entity_poly.type
_entity_poly.pdbx_seq_one_letter_code
_entity_poly.pdbx_strand_id
1 'polypeptide(L)'
;YITSTIATAKAGYPKVSNNCQVNQDHDLTLPEVPGLKFHLPAQCITTEATLTMTVYYADPPYNQGLPIQKDSDGNHFIQLSPIVRLEPDGYQFTPNSTRKALLQVPVPYINQIVSLKKNNNFNIPIKIICRSYGCEKWEQQDIEYEYSRDKNGYYCLTFAVSHFSDYAVISRVKSSFYSAYKYIFPSWQQRIKTLAFLSEIDTSDDTVHMKLILAKKDEDETAILSDFHQEVIRIRLVTTGLENTILENGDYEAKFKEDGLDCPNADLNNRIITINWNEYSYHAIDYACKVIKKAATNIAQISLKLEDPKRDTKAKICYLRRSNSNKPNPSKRPVLPTKDDSALSDDQPQQVQQKHQIPITSSRQ
;
A
#
# COMPACT_ATOMS: atom_id res chain seq x y z
N TYR A 1 7.59 -27.46 18.75
CA TYR A 1 8.27 -27.73 17.47
C TYR A 1 7.24 -27.63 16.35
N ILE A 2 7.16 -26.48 15.68
CA ILE A 2 6.53 -26.34 14.38
C ILE A 2 7.62 -25.73 13.49
N THR A 3 8.37 -26.62 12.85
CA THR A 3 9.16 -26.31 11.66
C THR A 3 8.17 -26.04 10.53
N SER A 4 7.73 -24.78 10.42
CA SER A 4 7.19 -24.27 9.16
C SER A 4 8.38 -23.89 8.32
N THR A 5 8.75 -24.80 7.43
CA THR A 5 9.55 -24.51 6.25
C THR A 5 9.11 -23.19 5.64
N ILE A 6 10.10 -22.34 5.35
CA ILE A 6 9.94 -21.09 4.59
C ILE A 6 9.34 -21.47 3.24
N ALA A 7 8.02 -21.35 3.11
CA ALA A 7 7.39 -21.22 1.82
C ALA A 7 7.69 -19.79 1.35
N THR A 8 8.65 -19.69 0.45
CA THR A 8 8.93 -18.51 -0.37
C THR A 8 7.65 -17.72 -0.69
N ALA A 9 7.65 -16.43 -0.40
CA ALA A 9 6.59 -15.49 -0.74
C ALA A 9 6.47 -15.30 -2.27
N LYS A 10 5.95 -16.31 -2.96
CA LYS A 10 5.19 -16.17 -4.20
C LYS A 10 3.73 -16.17 -3.75
N ALA A 11 2.99 -15.08 -3.61
CA ALA A 11 2.55 -14.24 -4.71
C ALA A 11 1.62 -13.16 -4.15
N GLY A 12 1.77 -11.91 -4.61
CA GLY A 12 0.67 -10.92 -4.67
C GLY A 12 -0.26 -10.81 -3.46
N TYR A 13 -1.53 -10.50 -3.75
CA TYR A 13 -2.62 -10.53 -2.78
C TYR A 13 -3.08 -11.97 -2.53
N PRO A 14 -3.56 -12.32 -1.32
CA PRO A 14 -4.14 -13.63 -1.04
C PRO A 14 -5.26 -13.95 -2.05
N LYS A 15 -5.19 -15.13 -2.67
CA LYS A 15 -6.16 -15.55 -3.68
C LYS A 15 -6.36 -17.06 -3.73
N VAL A 16 -7.56 -17.49 -4.06
CA VAL A 16 -7.95 -18.88 -4.25
C VAL A 16 -8.79 -19.00 -5.51
N SER A 17 -8.69 -20.11 -6.24
CA SER A 17 -9.48 -20.35 -7.43
C SER A 17 -10.00 -21.78 -7.46
N ASN A 18 -11.23 -21.96 -7.92
CA ASN A 18 -11.86 -23.27 -8.05
C ASN A 18 -12.70 -23.33 -9.33
N ASN A 19 -12.73 -24.48 -9.98
CA ASN A 19 -13.59 -24.70 -11.15
C ASN A 19 -14.99 -25.04 -10.68
N CYS A 20 -15.92 -24.09 -10.80
CA CYS A 20 -17.28 -24.23 -10.32
C CYS A 20 -18.18 -24.89 -11.36
N GLN A 21 -18.84 -25.95 -10.91
CA GLN A 21 -19.81 -26.75 -11.66
C GLN A 21 -21.23 -26.30 -11.34
N VAL A 22 -22.10 -26.23 -12.36
CA VAL A 22 -23.46 -25.68 -12.25
C VAL A 22 -24.30 -26.39 -11.19
N ASN A 23 -24.23 -27.72 -11.08
CA ASN A 23 -25.11 -28.52 -10.20
C ASN A 23 -24.46 -28.93 -8.87
N GLN A 24 -23.47 -28.18 -8.40
CA GLN A 24 -22.76 -28.48 -7.17
C GLN A 24 -22.60 -27.24 -6.29
N ASP A 25 -22.61 -27.45 -4.98
CA ASP A 25 -22.23 -26.42 -4.03
C ASP A 25 -20.70 -26.27 -4.04
N HIS A 26 -20.22 -25.02 -4.01
CA HIS A 26 -18.79 -24.70 -3.94
C HIS A 26 -18.51 -23.80 -2.76
N ASP A 27 -17.47 -24.13 -2.01
CA ASP A 27 -16.96 -23.30 -0.92
C ASP A 27 -15.54 -22.86 -1.26
N LEU A 28 -15.28 -21.56 -1.19
CA LEU A 28 -13.94 -20.99 -1.27
C LEU A 28 -13.56 -20.39 0.08
N THR A 29 -12.35 -20.71 0.55
CA THR A 29 -11.79 -20.18 1.79
C THR A 29 -10.33 -19.80 1.55
N LEU A 30 -9.84 -18.83 2.32
CA LEU A 30 -8.45 -18.39 2.28
C LEU A 30 -7.81 -18.57 3.65
N PRO A 31 -6.90 -19.55 3.83
CA PRO A 31 -6.23 -19.76 5.10
C PRO A 31 -5.47 -18.53 5.62
N GLU A 32 -4.95 -17.70 4.70
CA GLU A 32 -4.23 -16.46 5.02
C GLU A 32 -5.14 -15.35 5.55
N VAL A 33 -6.46 -15.46 5.33
CA VAL A 33 -7.45 -14.46 5.75
C VAL A 33 -8.54 -15.17 6.58
N PRO A 34 -8.29 -15.40 7.88
CA PRO A 34 -9.24 -16.08 8.76
C PRO A 34 -10.63 -15.43 8.75
N GLY A 35 -11.67 -16.27 8.71
CA GLY A 35 -13.07 -15.83 8.67
C GLY A 35 -13.60 -15.50 7.27
N LEU A 36 -12.75 -15.38 6.24
CA LEU A 36 -13.21 -15.19 4.87
C LEU A 36 -13.71 -16.50 4.26
N LYS A 37 -14.96 -16.50 3.79
CA LYS A 37 -15.58 -17.63 3.08
C LYS A 37 -16.52 -17.12 2.00
N PHE A 38 -16.52 -17.76 0.85
CA PHE A 38 -17.56 -17.62 -0.15
C PHE A 38 -18.23 -18.97 -0.39
N HIS A 39 -19.56 -18.98 -0.33
CA HIS A 39 -20.38 -20.16 -0.61
C HIS A 39 -21.24 -19.89 -1.85
N LEU A 40 -21.07 -20.72 -2.87
CA LEU A 40 -21.86 -20.72 -4.09
C LEU A 40 -22.72 -21.98 -4.12
N PRO A 41 -24.03 -21.89 -3.86
CA PRO A 41 -24.93 -23.03 -4.00
C PRO A 41 -25.01 -23.54 -5.44
N ALA A 42 -25.38 -24.82 -5.57
CA ALA A 42 -25.78 -25.38 -6.85
C ALA A 42 -26.87 -24.52 -7.51
N GLN A 43 -26.82 -24.43 -8.84
CA GLN A 43 -27.74 -23.72 -9.72
C GLN A 43 -27.71 -22.18 -9.61
N CYS A 44 -26.83 -21.59 -8.79
CA CYS A 44 -26.58 -20.15 -8.79
C CYS A 44 -25.85 -19.63 -10.04
N ILE A 45 -25.13 -20.50 -10.75
CA ILE A 45 -24.50 -20.20 -12.04
C ILE A 45 -25.13 -21.05 -13.14
N THR A 46 -25.15 -20.55 -14.36
CA THR A 46 -25.70 -21.24 -15.54
C THR A 46 -24.64 -21.89 -16.43
N THR A 47 -23.37 -21.51 -16.23
CA THR A 47 -22.23 -21.96 -17.02
C THR A 47 -21.07 -22.31 -16.09
N GLU A 48 -20.35 -23.39 -16.40
CA GLU A 48 -19.11 -23.71 -15.70
C GLU A 48 -18.09 -22.59 -15.87
N ALA A 49 -17.43 -22.20 -14.79
CA ALA A 49 -16.44 -21.14 -14.79
C ALA A 49 -15.40 -21.37 -13.69
N THR A 50 -14.17 -20.91 -13.93
CA THR A 50 -13.19 -20.77 -12.86
C THR A 50 -13.57 -19.56 -12.03
N LEU A 51 -13.98 -19.80 -10.79
CA LEU A 51 -14.21 -18.76 -9.81
C LEU A 51 -12.89 -18.42 -9.13
N THR A 52 -12.57 -17.14 -9.04
CA THR A 52 -11.43 -16.64 -8.26
C THR A 52 -11.90 -15.70 -7.17
N MET A 53 -11.43 -15.91 -5.93
CA MET A 53 -11.62 -14.99 -4.81
C MET A 53 -10.27 -14.40 -4.43
N THR A 54 -10.14 -13.08 -4.48
CA THR A 54 -8.91 -12.33 -4.16
C THR A 54 -9.20 -11.27 -3.09
N VAL A 55 -8.24 -11.02 -2.19
CA VAL A 55 -8.38 -10.04 -1.11
C VAL A 55 -7.46 -8.84 -1.33
N TYR A 56 -8.05 -7.67 -1.47
CA TYR A 56 -7.37 -6.39 -1.58
C TYR A 56 -7.56 -5.54 -0.33
N TYR A 57 -6.73 -4.51 -0.21
CA TYR A 57 -6.83 -3.50 0.84
C TYR A 57 -7.11 -2.14 0.19
N ALA A 58 -6.93 -1.04 0.93
CA ALA A 58 -7.23 0.28 0.39
C ALA A 58 -6.07 0.92 -0.37
N ASP A 59 -5.25 0.12 -1.05
CA ASP A 59 -4.34 0.62 -2.05
C ASP A 59 -5.07 0.87 -3.38
N PRO A 60 -4.69 1.91 -4.15
CA PRO A 60 -5.17 2.08 -5.52
C PRO A 60 -4.81 0.88 -6.41
N PRO A 61 -5.62 0.57 -7.45
CA PRO A 61 -6.87 1.23 -7.84
C PRO A 61 -8.11 0.69 -7.11
N TYR A 62 -7.95 -0.22 -6.14
CA TYR A 62 -9.07 -0.92 -5.51
C TYR A 62 -9.91 0.01 -4.63
N ASN A 63 -9.28 1.01 -4.03
CA ASN A 63 -9.96 2.00 -3.19
C ASN A 63 -10.59 3.17 -3.98
N GLN A 64 -10.38 3.24 -5.30
CA GLN A 64 -10.91 4.34 -6.11
C GLN A 64 -12.44 4.35 -6.07
N GLY A 65 -13.02 5.54 -5.95
CA GLY A 65 -14.46 5.72 -5.86
C GLY A 65 -15.08 5.34 -4.51
N LEU A 66 -14.31 4.83 -3.54
CA LEU A 66 -14.83 4.60 -2.20
C LEU A 66 -15.23 5.93 -1.55
N PRO A 67 -16.39 6.01 -0.87
CA PRO A 67 -16.90 7.26 -0.31
C PRO A 67 -16.19 7.65 0.99
N ILE A 68 -14.85 7.62 1.06
CA ILE A 68 -14.05 7.79 2.30
C ILE A 68 -14.02 9.26 2.79
N GLN A 69 -14.58 10.19 2.02
CA GLN A 69 -14.53 11.61 2.35
C GLN A 69 -15.38 11.97 3.59
N LYS A 70 -14.98 13.07 4.23
CA LYS A 70 -15.74 13.69 5.31
C LYS A 70 -17.03 14.26 4.75
N ASP A 71 -18.16 13.89 5.35
CA ASP A 71 -19.45 14.48 4.97
C ASP A 71 -19.74 15.81 5.69
N SER A 72 -20.83 16.47 5.28
CA SER A 72 -21.28 17.77 5.81
C SER A 72 -21.47 17.78 7.32
N ASP A 73 -21.78 16.63 7.92
CA ASP A 73 -22.04 16.50 9.36
C ASP A 73 -20.75 16.20 10.15
N GLY A 74 -19.60 16.21 9.47
CA GLY A 74 -18.31 15.89 10.05
C GLY A 74 -18.15 14.43 10.44
N ASN A 75 -18.84 13.52 9.76
CA ASN A 75 -18.55 12.08 9.86
C ASN A 75 -17.62 11.66 8.72
N HIS A 76 -16.89 10.58 8.94
CA HIS A 76 -16.04 9.92 7.96
C HIS A 76 -16.58 8.53 7.66
N PHE A 77 -16.47 8.09 6.41
CA PHE A 77 -16.64 6.69 6.10
C PHE A 77 -15.31 5.97 6.30
N ILE A 78 -15.38 4.79 6.91
CA ILE A 78 -14.23 3.91 7.12
C ILE A 78 -14.55 2.54 6.55
N GLN A 79 -13.52 1.92 5.98
CA GLN A 79 -13.58 0.52 5.58
C GLN A 79 -13.40 -0.36 6.82
N LEU A 80 -14.30 -1.32 7.02
CA LEU A 80 -14.32 -2.21 8.18
C LEU A 80 -13.81 -3.62 7.85
N SER A 81 -13.98 -4.08 6.62
CA SER A 81 -13.42 -5.34 6.10
C SER A 81 -12.33 -5.07 5.08
N PRO A 82 -11.50 -6.05 4.68
CA PRO A 82 -10.79 -5.99 3.40
C PRO A 82 -11.76 -5.84 2.20
N ILE A 83 -11.24 -5.48 1.03
CA ILE A 83 -11.99 -5.56 -0.23
C ILE A 83 -11.86 -7.00 -0.74
N VAL A 84 -12.98 -7.64 -1.06
CA VAL A 84 -13.01 -9.00 -1.59
C VAL A 84 -13.49 -8.95 -3.03
N ARG A 85 -12.62 -9.33 -3.96
CA ARG A 85 -12.97 -9.51 -5.36
C ARG A 85 -13.39 -10.94 -5.63
N LEU A 86 -14.54 -11.07 -6.26
CA LEU A 86 -15.02 -12.32 -6.84
C LEU A 86 -14.98 -12.19 -8.36
N GLU A 87 -14.37 -13.16 -9.02
CA GLU A 87 -14.24 -13.23 -10.48
C GLU A 87 -14.88 -14.52 -11.01
N PRO A 88 -15.42 -14.52 -12.25
CA PRO A 88 -15.34 -13.45 -13.26
C PRO A 88 -16.26 -12.25 -12.97
N ASP A 89 -15.69 -11.05 -12.98
CA ASP A 89 -16.39 -9.80 -12.64
C ASP A 89 -17.66 -9.57 -13.49
N GLY A 90 -18.74 -9.13 -12.84
CA GLY A 90 -20.03 -8.80 -13.45
C GLY A 90 -21.00 -9.95 -13.69
N TYR A 91 -20.56 -11.21 -13.56
CA TYR A 91 -21.41 -12.38 -13.80
C TYR A 91 -22.58 -12.42 -12.81
N GLN A 92 -23.81 -12.31 -13.32
CA GLN A 92 -25.04 -12.33 -12.52
C GLN A 92 -25.44 -13.76 -12.17
N PHE A 93 -25.79 -14.00 -10.91
CA PHE A 93 -26.32 -15.29 -10.48
C PHE A 93 -27.77 -15.48 -10.92
N THR A 94 -28.17 -16.73 -11.06
CA THR A 94 -29.52 -17.09 -11.46
C THR A 94 -30.55 -16.53 -10.45
N PRO A 95 -31.45 -15.63 -10.87
CA PRO A 95 -32.43 -15.01 -9.95
C PRO A 95 -33.47 -16.00 -9.44
N ASN A 96 -33.65 -17.14 -10.13
CA ASN A 96 -34.61 -18.19 -9.79
C ASN A 96 -34.05 -19.23 -8.81
N SER A 97 -32.79 -19.10 -8.36
CA SER A 97 -32.25 -20.02 -7.36
C SER A 97 -32.94 -19.82 -6.01
N THR A 98 -33.42 -20.90 -5.41
CA THR A 98 -34.00 -20.88 -4.05
C THR A 98 -32.95 -20.62 -2.97
N ARG A 99 -31.67 -20.85 -3.28
CA ARG A 99 -30.53 -20.59 -2.39
C ARG A 99 -29.71 -19.42 -2.91
N LYS A 100 -29.25 -18.55 -2.01
CA LYS A 100 -28.43 -17.38 -2.35
C LYS A 100 -26.96 -17.70 -2.17
N ALA A 101 -26.11 -17.16 -3.04
CA ALA A 101 -24.67 -17.15 -2.81
C ALA A 101 -24.35 -16.25 -1.62
N LEU A 102 -23.48 -16.73 -0.72
CA LEU A 102 -23.18 -16.06 0.54
C LEU A 102 -21.70 -15.70 0.60
N LEU A 103 -21.42 -14.43 0.88
CA LEU A 103 -20.08 -13.95 1.17
C LEU A 103 -19.97 -13.65 2.66
N GLN A 104 -19.03 -14.31 3.33
CA GLN A 104 -18.64 -14.03 4.70
C GLN A 104 -17.29 -13.30 4.70
N VAL A 105 -17.25 -12.08 5.23
CA VAL A 105 -16.02 -11.28 5.32
C VAL A 105 -15.64 -11.02 6.78
N PRO A 106 -14.34 -11.05 7.12
CA PRO A 106 -13.90 -10.70 8.45
C PRO A 106 -13.97 -9.19 8.68
N VAL A 107 -14.33 -8.82 9.91
CA VAL A 107 -14.36 -7.45 10.42
C VAL A 107 -13.46 -7.38 11.66
N PRO A 108 -12.13 -7.50 11.48
CA PRO A 108 -11.19 -7.81 12.56
C PRO A 108 -11.17 -6.81 13.72
N TYR A 109 -11.64 -5.58 13.49
CA TYR A 109 -11.55 -4.49 14.46
C TYR A 109 -12.88 -4.10 15.10
N ILE A 110 -13.98 -4.78 14.78
CA ILE A 110 -15.30 -4.42 15.32
C ILE A 110 -15.31 -4.46 16.86
N ASN A 111 -14.63 -5.40 17.50
CA ASN A 111 -14.54 -5.49 18.95
C ASN A 111 -13.83 -4.31 19.59
N GLN A 112 -12.70 -3.90 18.99
CA GLN A 112 -11.95 -2.75 19.48
C GLN A 112 -12.84 -1.52 19.34
N ILE A 113 -13.45 -1.34 18.17
CA ILE A 113 -14.39 -0.26 17.90
C ILE A 113 -15.57 -0.23 18.90
N VAL A 114 -16.17 -1.39 19.18
CA VAL A 114 -17.32 -1.56 20.10
C VAL A 114 -16.91 -1.31 21.55
N SER A 115 -15.79 -1.88 22.00
CA SER A 115 -15.30 -1.77 23.39
C SER A 115 -14.82 -0.36 23.76
N LEU A 116 -14.44 0.45 22.78
CA LEU A 116 -13.98 1.83 22.98
C LEU A 116 -15.09 2.81 23.38
N LYS A 117 -16.36 2.47 23.16
CA LYS A 117 -17.47 3.17 23.83
C LYS A 117 -17.97 2.29 24.96
N LYS A 118 -17.84 2.77 26.21
CA LYS A 118 -18.35 2.15 27.44
C LYS A 118 -19.89 1.95 27.49
N ASN A 119 -20.58 1.99 26.35
CA ASN A 119 -22.01 1.74 26.19
C ASN A 119 -22.18 0.52 25.27
N ASN A 120 -22.73 -0.57 25.83
CA ASN A 120 -22.97 -1.87 25.19
C ASN A 120 -23.90 -1.86 23.96
N ASN A 121 -24.33 -0.70 23.46
CA ASN A 121 -25.24 -0.55 22.32
C ASN A 121 -24.53 0.09 21.13
N PHE A 122 -23.42 -0.50 20.69
CA PHE A 122 -22.70 -0.01 19.52
C PHE A 122 -23.42 -0.48 18.24
N ASN A 123 -24.45 0.25 17.85
CA ASN A 123 -25.12 0.07 16.57
C ASN A 123 -24.30 0.83 15.51
N ILE A 124 -23.20 0.25 15.04
CA ILE A 124 -22.50 0.81 13.87
C ILE A 124 -23.47 0.73 12.70
N PRO A 125 -23.77 1.83 12.00
CA PRO A 125 -24.45 1.74 10.73
C PRO A 125 -23.49 1.07 9.73
N ILE A 126 -23.56 -0.25 9.67
CA ILE A 126 -22.82 -1.06 8.71
C ILE A 126 -23.51 -0.93 7.36
N LYS A 127 -22.70 -0.73 6.33
CA LYS A 127 -23.15 -0.72 4.95
C LYS A 127 -22.29 -1.67 4.15
N ILE A 128 -22.94 -2.48 3.32
CA ILE A 128 -22.28 -3.29 2.31
C ILE A 128 -22.24 -2.46 1.04
N ILE A 129 -21.07 -2.40 0.42
CA ILE A 129 -20.88 -1.75 -0.88
C ILE A 129 -20.33 -2.75 -1.87
N CYS A 130 -20.72 -2.58 -3.12
CA CYS A 130 -20.31 -3.39 -4.25
C CYS A 130 -19.78 -2.45 -5.34
N ARG A 131 -18.74 -2.84 -6.06
CA ARG A 131 -18.28 -2.08 -7.23
C ARG A 131 -19.21 -2.33 -8.41
N SER A 132 -19.58 -1.27 -9.13
CA SER A 132 -20.41 -1.38 -10.32
C SER A 132 -19.59 -2.04 -11.44
N TYR A 133 -20.21 -2.98 -12.14
CA TYR A 133 -19.56 -3.67 -13.25
C TYR A 133 -19.05 -2.69 -14.32
N GLY A 134 -17.80 -2.89 -14.76
CA GLY A 134 -17.18 -2.08 -15.81
C GLY A 134 -16.89 -0.61 -15.42
N CYS A 135 -17.04 -0.24 -14.15
CA CYS A 135 -16.79 1.11 -13.65
C CYS A 135 -15.97 1.12 -12.35
N GLU A 136 -15.40 2.27 -12.01
CA GLU A 136 -14.67 2.48 -10.75
C GLU A 136 -15.58 3.04 -9.62
N LYS A 137 -16.89 2.86 -9.74
CA LYS A 137 -17.86 3.40 -8.77
C LYS A 137 -18.29 2.32 -7.79
N TRP A 138 -18.46 2.72 -6.54
CA TRP A 138 -18.98 1.88 -5.47
C TRP A 138 -20.43 2.25 -5.18
N GLU A 139 -21.28 1.23 -5.08
CA GLU A 139 -22.71 1.36 -4.84
C GLU A 139 -23.09 0.67 -3.54
N GLN A 140 -23.86 1.38 -2.70
CA GLN A 140 -24.44 0.79 -1.50
C GLN A 140 -25.47 -0.27 -1.87
N GLN A 141 -25.35 -1.42 -1.21
CA GLN A 141 -26.29 -2.52 -1.34
C GLN A 141 -27.29 -2.47 -0.18
N ASP A 142 -28.57 -2.64 -0.49
CA ASP A 142 -29.63 -2.81 0.50
C ASP A 142 -29.81 -4.31 0.78
N ILE A 143 -28.92 -4.87 1.60
CA ILE A 143 -28.83 -6.30 1.86
C ILE A 143 -28.71 -6.54 3.36
N GLU A 144 -29.52 -7.46 3.86
CA GLU A 144 -29.43 -7.95 5.24
C GLU A 144 -28.16 -8.78 5.46
N TYR A 145 -27.63 -8.71 6.67
CA TYR A 145 -26.41 -9.42 7.05
C TYR A 145 -26.57 -10.10 8.41
N GLU A 146 -25.83 -11.18 8.58
CA GLU A 146 -25.73 -11.92 9.83
C GLU A 146 -24.34 -11.73 10.46
N TYR A 147 -24.32 -11.55 11.77
CA TYR A 147 -23.07 -11.55 12.54
C TYR A 147 -22.72 -12.96 12.99
N SER A 148 -21.47 -13.34 12.77
CA SER A 148 -20.90 -14.55 13.33
C SER A 148 -19.50 -14.30 13.90
N ARG A 149 -18.97 -15.28 14.63
CA ARG A 149 -17.55 -15.32 14.97
C ARG A 149 -16.93 -16.54 14.30
N ASP A 150 -15.73 -16.36 13.75
CA ASP A 150 -14.95 -17.48 13.24
C ASP A 150 -14.38 -18.32 14.40
N LYS A 151 -13.73 -19.44 14.05
CA LYS A 151 -13.08 -20.34 15.01
C LYS A 151 -11.99 -19.69 15.87
N ASN A 152 -11.45 -18.55 15.46
CA ASN A 152 -10.42 -17.80 16.18
C ASN A 152 -11.01 -16.61 16.96
N GLY A 153 -12.34 -16.44 16.95
CA GLY A 153 -13.04 -15.35 17.63
C GLY A 153 -13.09 -14.03 16.86
N TYR A 154 -12.63 -13.99 15.60
CA TYR A 154 -12.79 -12.82 14.73
C TYR A 154 -14.24 -12.68 14.31
N TYR A 155 -14.75 -11.45 14.37
CA TYR A 155 -16.09 -11.18 13.91
C TYR A 155 -16.14 -11.23 12.40
N CYS A 156 -17.21 -11.82 11.89
CA CYS A 156 -17.49 -11.91 10.48
C CYS A 156 -18.90 -11.41 10.20
N LEU A 157 -19.08 -10.88 9.00
CA LEU A 157 -20.37 -10.54 8.45
C LEU A 157 -20.65 -11.43 7.26
N THR A 158 -21.80 -12.10 7.28
CA THR A 158 -22.28 -12.92 6.18
C THR A 158 -23.45 -12.23 5.53
N PHE A 159 -23.41 -12.07 4.21
CA PHE A 159 -24.49 -11.47 3.45
C PHE A 159 -24.63 -12.15 2.08
N ALA A 160 -25.83 -12.06 1.52
CA ALA A 160 -26.10 -12.58 0.19
C ALA A 160 -25.51 -11.66 -0.87
N VAL A 161 -24.93 -12.24 -1.93
CA VAL A 161 -24.47 -11.49 -3.10
C VAL A 161 -25.19 -12.00 -4.35
N SER A 162 -25.43 -11.11 -5.30
CA SER A 162 -26.20 -11.41 -6.53
C SER A 162 -25.34 -11.63 -7.77
N HIS A 163 -24.05 -11.30 -7.70
CA HIS A 163 -23.11 -11.43 -8.80
C HIS A 163 -21.67 -11.49 -8.30
N PHE A 164 -20.75 -11.80 -9.20
CA PHE A 164 -19.31 -11.63 -8.95
C PHE A 164 -18.92 -10.16 -9.12
N SER A 165 -18.25 -9.58 -8.12
CA SER A 165 -17.76 -8.19 -8.11
C SER A 165 -16.77 -7.97 -6.94
N ASP A 166 -16.32 -6.73 -6.76
CA ASP A 166 -15.62 -6.25 -5.58
C ASP A 166 -16.62 -5.87 -4.48
N TYR A 167 -16.48 -6.46 -3.30
CA TYR A 167 -17.30 -6.20 -2.13
C TYR A 167 -16.46 -5.64 -0.99
N ALA A 168 -17.02 -4.70 -0.24
CA ALA A 168 -16.45 -4.21 1.00
C ALA A 168 -17.53 -3.85 2.01
N VAL A 169 -17.17 -3.92 3.28
CA VAL A 169 -17.99 -3.45 4.39
C VAL A 169 -17.45 -2.12 4.85
N ILE A 170 -18.31 -1.12 4.92
CA ILE A 170 -17.98 0.22 5.40
C ILE A 170 -18.90 0.64 6.54
N SER A 171 -18.52 1.73 7.20
CA SER A 171 -19.33 2.37 8.23
C SER A 171 -19.11 3.87 8.24
N ARG A 172 -20.13 4.61 8.67
CA ARG A 172 -20.05 6.04 8.99
C ARG A 172 -19.70 6.24 10.46
N VAL A 173 -18.60 6.93 10.75
CA VAL A 173 -18.13 7.23 12.12
C VAL A 173 -17.86 8.72 12.32
N LYS A 174 -18.01 9.21 13.56
CA LYS A 174 -17.68 10.62 13.89
C LYS A 174 -16.20 10.93 13.66
N SER A 175 -15.87 12.15 13.23
CA SER A 175 -14.46 12.60 13.04
C SER A 175 -13.57 12.34 14.25
N SER A 176 -14.06 12.58 15.47
CA SER A 176 -13.26 12.34 16.68
C SER A 176 -12.87 10.86 16.85
N PHE A 177 -13.78 9.95 16.53
CA PHE A 177 -13.51 8.50 16.56
C PHE A 177 -12.54 8.12 15.43
N TYR A 178 -12.78 8.63 14.22
CA TYR A 178 -11.90 8.43 13.09
C TYR A 178 -10.45 8.85 13.41
N SER A 179 -10.25 10.07 13.93
CA SER A 179 -8.91 10.57 14.27
C SER A 179 -8.22 9.75 15.34
N ALA A 180 -8.97 9.29 16.36
CA ALA A 180 -8.43 8.54 17.48
C ALA A 180 -8.07 7.09 17.12
N TYR A 181 -8.67 6.49 16.09
CA TYR A 181 -8.53 5.06 15.79
C TYR A 181 -8.18 4.75 14.34
N LYS A 182 -7.83 5.76 13.53
CA LYS A 182 -7.53 5.57 12.10
C LYS A 182 -6.55 4.43 11.83
N TYR A 183 -5.53 4.25 12.66
CA TYR A 183 -4.49 3.23 12.50
C TYR A 183 -4.98 1.77 12.58
N ILE A 184 -6.23 1.52 12.98
CA ILE A 184 -6.78 0.16 13.07
C ILE A 184 -7.54 -0.27 11.81
N PHE A 185 -7.92 0.65 10.92
CA PHE A 185 -8.81 0.27 9.81
C PHE A 185 -8.05 -0.32 8.61
N PRO A 186 -8.59 -1.36 7.95
CA PRO A 186 -8.05 -1.88 6.70
C PRO A 186 -7.83 -0.83 5.61
N SER A 187 -8.57 0.29 5.69
CA SER A 187 -8.44 1.44 4.79
C SER A 187 -7.04 2.10 4.78
N TRP A 188 -6.17 1.71 5.70
CA TRP A 188 -4.83 2.30 5.87
C TRP A 188 -3.72 1.27 5.79
N GLN A 189 -3.99 0.15 5.11
CA GLN A 189 -2.98 -0.82 4.77
C GLN A 189 -2.57 -0.60 3.32
N GLN A 190 -1.27 -0.60 3.05
CA GLN A 190 -0.73 -0.42 1.72
C GLN A 190 0.26 -1.54 1.41
N ARG A 191 0.16 -2.08 0.21
CA ARG A 191 1.24 -2.89 -0.34
C ARG A 191 2.41 -1.98 -0.66
N ILE A 192 3.60 -2.38 -0.22
CA ILE A 192 4.78 -1.54 -0.36
C ILE A 192 5.74 -2.04 -1.44
N LYS A 193 6.58 -1.12 -1.90
CA LYS A 193 7.89 -1.41 -2.49
C LYS A 193 8.97 -0.77 -1.62
N THR A 194 10.19 -1.27 -1.76
CA THR A 194 11.33 -0.78 -1.00
C THR A 194 12.44 -0.31 -1.93
N LEU A 195 13.05 0.81 -1.59
CA LEU A 195 14.23 1.35 -2.25
C LEU A 195 15.29 1.57 -1.17
N ALA A 196 16.55 1.27 -1.46
CA ALA A 196 17.61 1.53 -0.52
C ALA A 196 18.85 2.06 -1.23
N PHE A 197 19.52 3.01 -0.58
CA PHE A 197 20.68 3.69 -1.15
C PHE A 197 21.75 3.93 -0.10
N LEU A 198 22.99 4.01 -0.58
CA LEU A 198 24.13 4.55 0.16
C LEU A 198 24.58 5.85 -0.50
N SER A 199 25.02 6.78 0.34
CA SER A 199 25.87 7.91 -0.08
C SER A 199 27.26 7.43 -0.52
N GLU A 200 28.12 8.36 -0.95
CA GLU A 200 29.54 8.07 -1.09
C GLU A 200 30.15 7.71 0.27
N ILE A 201 31.05 6.74 0.28
CA ILE A 201 31.77 6.36 1.49
C ILE A 201 32.84 7.42 1.74
N ASP A 202 32.80 8.05 2.90
CA ASP A 202 33.91 8.88 3.36
C ASP A 202 35.08 7.98 3.73
N THR A 203 36.15 8.04 2.94
CA THR A 203 37.32 7.19 3.13
C THR A 203 38.20 7.61 4.31
N SER A 204 38.00 8.81 4.86
CA SER A 204 38.79 9.30 5.99
C SER A 204 38.44 8.61 7.30
N ASP A 205 37.17 8.26 7.49
CA ASP A 205 36.64 7.64 8.71
C ASP A 205 35.78 6.39 8.45
N ASP A 206 35.74 5.94 7.20
CA ASP A 206 34.94 4.81 6.72
C ASP A 206 33.45 4.95 7.07
N THR A 207 32.92 6.18 7.05
CA THR A 207 31.49 6.43 7.27
C THR A 207 30.68 6.47 5.98
N VAL A 208 29.40 6.15 6.11
CA VAL A 208 28.45 6.21 5.00
C VAL A 208 27.04 6.43 5.54
N HIS A 209 26.28 7.26 4.86
CA HIS A 209 24.85 7.40 5.12
C HIS A 209 24.06 6.36 4.30
N MET A 210 23.19 5.61 4.97
CA MET A 210 22.25 4.67 4.35
C MET A 210 20.82 5.17 4.48
N LYS A 211 20.08 5.16 3.37
CA LYS A 211 18.66 5.53 3.32
C LYS A 211 17.84 4.33 2.86
N LEU A 212 16.85 3.92 3.65
CA LEU A 212 15.80 2.97 3.27
C LEU A 212 14.50 3.74 3.05
N ILE A 213 13.84 3.52 1.92
CA ILE A 213 12.56 4.14 1.58
C ILE A 213 11.51 3.04 1.47
N LEU A 214 10.44 3.16 2.24
CA LEU A 214 9.23 2.35 2.15
C LEU A 214 8.19 3.17 1.39
N ALA A 215 7.80 2.75 0.19
CA ALA A 215 6.86 3.50 -0.65
C ALA A 215 5.63 2.65 -0.98
N LYS A 216 4.50 3.30 -1.26
CA LYS A 216 3.36 2.64 -1.90
C LYS A 216 3.83 1.95 -3.18
N LYS A 217 3.34 0.74 -3.45
CA LYS A 217 3.88 -0.12 -4.51
C LYS A 217 3.88 0.56 -5.89
N ASP A 218 2.83 1.30 -6.20
CA ASP A 218 2.61 1.89 -7.53
C ASP A 218 3.04 3.37 -7.61
N GLU A 219 3.65 3.91 -6.55
CA GLU A 219 4.17 5.28 -6.56
C GLU A 219 5.28 5.44 -7.60
N ASP A 220 5.39 6.58 -8.29
CA ASP A 220 6.50 6.79 -9.21
C ASP A 220 7.82 6.91 -8.45
N GLU A 221 8.80 6.07 -8.81
CA GLU A 221 10.12 6.12 -8.20
C GLU A 221 10.85 7.44 -8.53
N THR A 222 10.67 7.97 -9.73
CA THR A 222 11.38 9.19 -10.14
C THR A 222 10.92 10.39 -9.31
N ALA A 223 9.61 10.52 -9.10
CA ALA A 223 9.02 11.53 -8.21
C ALA A 223 9.51 11.40 -6.76
N ILE A 224 9.59 10.19 -6.20
CA ILE A 224 10.13 9.99 -4.85
C ILE A 224 11.60 10.42 -4.79
N LEU A 225 12.41 10.04 -5.78
CA LEU A 225 13.84 10.29 -5.76
C LEU A 225 14.20 11.77 -6.01
N SER A 226 13.32 12.56 -6.63
CA SER A 226 13.55 14.00 -6.78
C SER A 226 13.53 14.78 -5.48
N ASP A 227 12.94 14.23 -4.41
CA ASP A 227 12.89 14.86 -3.09
C ASP A 227 14.22 14.74 -2.31
N PHE A 228 15.22 14.04 -2.85
CA PHE A 228 16.50 13.79 -2.19
C PHE A 228 17.69 14.30 -3.00
N HIS A 229 18.68 14.84 -2.29
CA HIS A 229 19.97 15.19 -2.86
C HIS A 229 20.70 13.96 -3.41
N GLN A 230 21.26 14.06 -4.61
CA GLN A 230 21.93 12.94 -5.30
C GLN A 230 23.11 12.36 -4.50
N GLU A 231 23.75 13.15 -3.66
CA GLU A 231 24.85 12.73 -2.78
C GLU A 231 24.42 11.66 -1.77
N VAL A 232 23.14 11.67 -1.37
CA VAL A 232 22.57 10.76 -0.37
C VAL A 232 22.03 9.48 -1.02
N ILE A 233 21.67 9.52 -2.30
CA ILE A 233 21.06 8.41 -3.06
C ILE A 233 21.96 7.88 -4.19
N ARG A 234 23.27 7.81 -3.94
CA ARG A 234 24.28 7.57 -4.98
C ARG A 234 24.40 6.11 -5.42
N ILE A 235 24.50 5.19 -4.46
CA ILE A 235 24.69 3.76 -4.72
C ILE A 235 23.40 3.03 -4.36
N ARG A 236 22.67 2.56 -5.38
CA ARG A 236 21.45 1.77 -5.17
C ARG A 236 21.79 0.38 -4.65
N LEU A 237 21.10 -0.02 -3.59
CA LEU A 237 21.12 -1.37 -3.05
C LEU A 237 19.98 -2.20 -3.62
N VAL A 238 20.21 -3.51 -3.72
CA VAL A 238 19.16 -4.50 -3.96
C VAL A 238 18.47 -4.77 -2.63
N THR A 239 17.15 -4.63 -2.61
CA THR A 239 16.30 -4.92 -1.46
C THR A 239 15.56 -6.24 -1.68
N THR A 240 15.53 -7.10 -0.67
CA THR A 240 14.73 -8.35 -0.68
C THR A 240 14.09 -8.61 0.68
N GLY A 241 13.16 -9.56 0.78
CA GLY A 241 12.50 -10.00 2.01
C GLY A 241 11.18 -9.28 2.34
N LEU A 242 10.95 -8.10 1.74
CA LEU A 242 9.70 -7.34 1.87
C LEU A 242 8.85 -7.36 0.59
N GLU A 243 9.14 -8.26 -0.34
CA GLU A 243 8.35 -8.41 -1.56
C GLU A 243 6.90 -8.76 -1.20
N ASN A 244 5.95 -8.02 -1.77
CA ASN A 244 4.51 -8.20 -1.53
C ASN A 244 4.07 -7.95 -0.08
N THR A 245 4.92 -7.31 0.73
CA THR A 245 4.55 -6.96 2.09
C THR A 245 3.48 -5.87 2.10
N ILE A 246 2.54 -6.02 3.02
CA ILE A 246 1.53 -5.02 3.35
C ILE A 246 1.92 -4.41 4.70
N LEU A 247 2.00 -3.08 4.73
CA LEU A 247 2.21 -2.33 5.96
C LEU A 247 0.94 -1.55 6.28
N GLU A 248 0.48 -1.68 7.53
CA GLU A 248 -0.58 -0.86 8.10
C GLU A 248 -0.01 0.42 8.70
N ASN A 249 -0.83 1.46 8.82
CA ASN A 249 -0.49 2.64 9.61
C ASN A 249 -0.20 2.24 11.07
N GLY A 250 0.76 2.93 11.68
CA GLY A 250 1.12 2.72 13.08
C GLY A 250 2.60 2.89 13.33
N ASP A 251 2.97 2.66 14.58
CA ASP A 251 4.34 2.76 15.05
C ASP A 251 5.04 1.40 14.91
N TYR A 252 6.22 1.42 14.32
CA TYR A 252 7.04 0.24 14.10
C TYR A 252 8.40 0.42 14.78
N GLU A 253 8.79 -0.59 15.56
CA GLU A 253 10.18 -0.79 15.97
C GLU A 253 10.99 -1.18 14.73
N ALA A 254 11.85 -0.26 14.28
CA ALA A 254 12.79 -0.42 13.19
C ALA A 254 14.18 -0.72 13.76
N LYS A 255 14.62 -1.97 13.61
CA LYS A 255 15.89 -2.44 14.14
C LYS A 255 16.89 -2.73 13.02
N PHE A 256 18.04 -2.07 13.08
CA PHE A 256 19.19 -2.32 12.23
C PHE A 256 19.93 -3.55 12.74
N LYS A 257 20.32 -4.43 11.81
CA LYS A 257 21.17 -5.57 12.09
C LYS A 257 22.40 -5.49 11.21
N GLU A 258 23.55 -5.44 11.88
CA GLU A 258 24.87 -5.34 11.28
C GLU A 258 25.18 -6.51 10.34
N ASP A 259 25.95 -6.23 9.29
CA ASP A 259 26.63 -7.25 8.48
C ASP A 259 27.87 -6.68 7.79
N GLY A 260 27.68 -5.91 6.71
CA GLY A 260 28.72 -5.17 5.99
C GLY A 260 28.86 -3.72 6.46
N LEU A 261 27.79 -3.19 7.05
CA LEU A 261 27.72 -1.92 7.76
C LEU A 261 27.36 -2.14 9.22
N ASP A 262 27.85 -1.24 10.07
CA ASP A 262 27.43 -1.07 11.46
C ASP A 262 26.71 0.28 11.61
N CYS A 263 25.69 0.34 12.46
CA CYS A 263 25.01 1.56 12.87
C CYS A 263 25.32 1.80 14.36
N PRO A 264 26.43 2.51 14.68
CA PRO A 264 26.92 2.60 16.05
C PRO A 264 26.05 3.47 16.96
N ASN A 265 25.24 4.36 16.37
CA ASN A 265 24.30 5.16 17.14
C ASN A 265 23.12 4.28 17.58
N ALA A 266 23.00 4.02 18.88
CA ALA A 266 21.94 3.20 19.46
C ALA A 266 20.54 3.73 19.13
N ASP A 267 20.34 5.05 19.12
CA ASP A 267 19.05 5.70 18.83
C ASP A 267 18.66 5.59 17.36
N LEU A 268 19.62 5.34 16.46
CA LEU A 268 19.34 5.06 15.05
C LEU A 268 19.25 3.57 14.78
N ASN A 269 20.02 2.76 15.51
CA ASN A 269 20.05 1.31 15.39
C ASN A 269 18.71 0.69 15.80
N ASN A 270 18.10 1.18 16.88
CA ASN A 270 16.75 0.79 17.26
C ASN A 270 15.89 2.02 17.52
N ARG A 271 14.84 2.21 16.72
CA ARG A 271 13.94 3.35 16.87
C ARG A 271 12.53 3.03 16.46
N ILE A 272 11.62 3.88 16.92
CA ILE A 272 10.24 3.87 16.46
C ILE A 272 10.11 4.75 15.22
N ILE A 273 9.50 4.21 14.18
CA ILE A 273 9.06 4.96 13.00
C ILE A 273 7.54 4.91 12.92
N THR A 274 6.93 6.04 12.58
CA THR A 274 5.47 6.11 12.38
C THR A 274 5.16 6.04 10.89
N ILE A 275 4.41 5.02 10.49
CA ILE A 275 3.89 4.85 9.14
C ILE A 275 2.48 5.45 9.08
N ASN A 276 2.26 6.35 8.12
CA ASN A 276 0.99 7.05 7.91
C ASN A 276 0.75 7.31 6.43
N TRP A 277 0.11 6.34 5.78
CA TRP A 277 -0.20 6.35 4.35
C TRP A 277 -1.25 7.40 3.92
N ASN A 278 -1.86 8.10 4.87
CA ASN A 278 -2.87 9.13 4.65
C ASN A 278 -2.22 10.45 4.26
N GLU A 279 -1.02 10.69 4.79
CA GLU A 279 -0.29 11.93 4.64
C GLU A 279 0.86 11.78 3.64
N TYR A 280 1.46 10.59 3.56
CA TYR A 280 2.65 10.35 2.76
C TYR A 280 2.46 9.18 1.79
N SER A 281 3.05 9.30 0.61
CA SER A 281 3.17 8.19 -0.34
C SER A 281 4.40 7.31 -0.09
N TYR A 282 5.36 7.81 0.69
CA TYR A 282 6.55 7.09 1.11
C TYR A 282 7.05 7.54 2.50
N HIS A 283 7.87 6.69 3.11
CA HIS A 283 8.56 6.96 4.38
C HIS A 283 10.05 6.65 4.21
N ALA A 284 10.91 7.65 4.48
CA ALA A 284 12.36 7.49 4.44
C ALA A 284 12.91 7.25 5.86
N ILE A 285 13.86 6.33 5.95
CA ILE A 285 14.47 5.84 7.17
C ILE A 285 15.98 5.96 6.99
N ASP A 286 16.57 6.89 7.72
CA ASP A 286 17.98 7.26 7.60
C ASP A 286 18.85 6.65 8.70
N TYR A 287 20.02 6.14 8.30
CA TYR A 287 21.01 5.55 9.20
C TYR A 287 22.39 6.14 8.90
N ALA A 288 23.08 6.57 9.95
CA ALA A 288 24.50 6.91 9.89
C ALA A 288 25.32 5.67 10.23
N CYS A 289 26.11 5.19 9.28
CA CYS A 289 26.77 3.90 9.37
C CYS A 289 28.30 4.00 9.27
N LYS A 290 28.98 2.98 9.80
CA LYS A 290 30.40 2.69 9.54
C LYS A 290 30.54 1.47 8.65
N VAL A 291 31.50 1.51 7.73
CA VAL A 291 31.83 0.40 6.83
C VAL A 291 32.75 -0.58 7.56
N ILE A 292 32.20 -1.70 7.99
CA ILE A 292 32.97 -2.75 8.69
C ILE A 292 33.53 -3.80 7.72
N LYS A 293 32.94 -3.97 6.53
CA LYS A 293 33.44 -4.88 5.48
C LYS A 293 33.29 -4.27 4.08
N LYS A 294 34.37 -3.68 3.56
CA LYS A 294 34.38 -2.97 2.25
C LYS A 294 33.94 -3.84 1.07
N ALA A 295 34.21 -5.15 1.09
CA ALA A 295 33.88 -6.08 0.01
C ALA A 295 32.58 -6.89 0.26
N ALA A 296 31.80 -6.56 1.29
CA ALA A 296 30.60 -7.34 1.60
C ALA A 296 29.50 -7.17 0.55
N THR A 297 28.94 -8.28 0.09
CA THR A 297 27.75 -8.30 -0.77
C THR A 297 26.48 -8.03 0.05
N ASN A 298 26.37 -8.61 1.24
CA ASN A 298 25.32 -8.28 2.20
C ASN A 298 25.73 -7.03 2.98
N ILE A 299 24.85 -6.04 3.03
CA ILE A 299 25.13 -4.74 3.62
C ILE A 299 24.58 -4.64 5.03
N ALA A 300 23.28 -4.86 5.18
CA ALA A 300 22.59 -4.80 6.46
C ALA A 300 21.23 -5.50 6.35
N GLN A 301 20.57 -5.68 7.48
CA GLN A 301 19.17 -6.10 7.53
C GLN A 301 18.39 -5.10 8.39
N ILE A 302 17.20 -4.72 7.93
CA ILE A 302 16.28 -3.88 8.71
C ILE A 302 15.06 -4.72 9.06
N SER A 303 14.81 -4.89 10.36
CA SER A 303 13.62 -5.53 10.88
C SER A 303 12.59 -4.46 11.23
N LEU A 304 11.36 -4.61 10.74
CA LEU A 304 10.21 -3.77 11.06
C LEU A 304 9.19 -4.59 11.85
N LYS A 305 8.93 -4.20 13.09
CA LYS A 305 7.96 -4.87 13.95
C LYS A 305 6.94 -3.86 14.44
N LEU A 306 5.66 -4.12 14.20
CA LEU A 306 4.60 -3.22 14.66
C LEU A 306 4.51 -3.23 16.19
N GLU A 307 4.47 -2.04 16.80
CA GLU A 307 4.27 -1.83 18.23
C GLU A 307 2.79 -1.89 18.59
N ASP A 308 2.14 -3.01 18.27
CA ASP A 308 0.80 -3.31 18.80
C ASP A 308 0.78 -4.77 19.32
N PRO A 309 0.78 -4.98 20.65
CA PRO A 309 0.79 -6.31 21.24
C PRO A 309 -0.46 -7.14 20.91
N LYS A 310 -1.50 -6.54 20.31
CA LYS A 310 -2.74 -7.22 19.90
C LYS A 310 -2.76 -7.59 18.41
N ARG A 311 -1.72 -7.29 17.63
CA ARG A 311 -1.66 -7.53 16.18
C ARG A 311 -0.56 -8.49 15.79
N ASP A 312 -0.42 -8.73 14.48
CA ASP A 312 0.69 -9.53 13.95
C ASP A 312 2.03 -8.91 14.35
N THR A 313 2.63 -9.49 15.39
CA THR A 313 3.90 -9.06 15.98
C THR A 313 5.11 -9.66 15.27
N LYS A 314 4.90 -10.38 14.16
CA LYS A 314 6.01 -10.92 13.37
C LYS A 314 6.79 -9.78 12.73
N ALA A 315 8.09 -9.80 12.97
CA ALA A 315 9.01 -8.89 12.33
C ALA A 315 9.04 -9.14 10.81
N LYS A 316 8.86 -8.07 10.04
CA LYS A 316 9.03 -8.02 8.59
C LYS A 316 10.47 -7.63 8.32
N ILE A 317 11.21 -8.43 7.55
CA ILE A 317 12.67 -8.26 7.42
C ILE A 317 13.03 -7.81 6.00
N CYS A 318 13.74 -6.69 5.89
CA CYS A 318 14.38 -6.24 4.67
C CYS A 318 15.86 -6.58 4.67
N TYR A 319 16.31 -7.30 3.66
CA TYR A 319 17.72 -7.59 3.41
C TYR A 319 18.26 -6.62 2.37
N LEU A 320 19.39 -6.00 2.68
CA LEU A 320 20.05 -5.01 1.83
C LEU A 320 21.35 -5.59 1.29
N ARG A 321 21.51 -5.56 -0.04
CA ARG A 321 22.68 -6.11 -0.73
C ARG A 321 23.23 -5.13 -1.76
N ARG A 322 24.54 -5.19 -2.02
CA ARG A 322 25.11 -4.51 -3.19
C ARG A 322 24.65 -5.20 -4.46
N SER A 323 24.40 -4.41 -5.51
CA SER A 323 24.23 -4.97 -6.85
C SER A 323 25.57 -5.51 -7.36
N ASN A 324 25.57 -6.70 -7.95
CA ASN A 324 26.76 -7.28 -8.58
C ASN A 324 27.16 -6.55 -9.87
N SER A 325 26.33 -5.64 -10.38
CA SER A 325 26.66 -4.80 -11.53
C SER A 325 27.26 -3.47 -11.05
N ASN A 326 28.55 -3.26 -11.28
CA ASN A 326 29.22 -1.94 -11.23
C ASN A 326 28.74 -1.01 -12.36
N LYS A 327 27.42 -0.88 -12.58
CA LYS A 327 26.87 0.13 -13.48
C LYS A 327 26.40 1.31 -12.62
N PRO A 328 27.12 2.44 -12.61
CA PRO A 328 26.56 3.67 -12.07
C PRO A 328 25.24 3.97 -12.80
N ASN A 329 24.29 4.57 -12.07
CA ASN A 329 23.00 5.01 -12.60
C ASN A 329 23.21 5.81 -13.91
N PRO A 330 22.39 5.66 -14.97
CA PRO A 330 22.63 6.26 -16.28
C PRO A 330 22.32 7.78 -16.35
N SER A 331 22.68 8.54 -15.32
CA SER A 331 22.45 9.99 -15.24
C SER A 331 23.74 10.80 -15.31
N LYS A 332 24.68 10.43 -16.19
CA LYS A 332 25.80 11.31 -16.58
C LYS A 332 26.04 11.23 -18.08
N ARG A 333 25.54 12.22 -18.84
CA ARG A 333 26.21 12.66 -20.07
C ARG A 333 27.45 13.46 -19.65
N PRO A 334 28.65 13.19 -20.19
CA PRO A 334 29.79 14.07 -19.98
C PRO A 334 29.54 15.37 -20.77
N VAL A 335 29.57 16.51 -20.08
CA VAL A 335 29.74 17.80 -20.74
C VAL A 335 31.22 17.89 -21.14
N LEU A 336 31.49 17.89 -22.44
CA LEU A 336 32.81 18.20 -22.98
C LEU A 336 33.11 19.69 -22.74
N PRO A 337 34.35 20.06 -22.40
CA PRO A 337 34.75 21.47 -22.32
C PRO A 337 34.88 22.03 -23.74
N THR A 338 34.07 23.03 -24.07
CA THR A 338 34.30 23.91 -25.23
C THR A 338 35.52 24.77 -24.96
N LYS A 339 36.47 24.69 -25.88
CA LYS A 339 37.69 25.49 -25.93
C LYS A 339 37.37 26.99 -25.97
N ASP A 340 38.15 27.74 -25.21
CA ASP A 340 38.44 29.15 -25.46
C ASP A 340 38.93 29.33 -26.90
N ASP A 341 38.33 30.27 -27.62
CA ASP A 341 39.02 31.06 -28.63
C ASP A 341 38.48 32.50 -28.49
N SER A 342 39.28 33.34 -27.82
CA SER A 342 39.16 34.79 -27.87
C SER A 342 40.19 35.31 -28.86
N ALA A 343 39.74 35.89 -29.97
CA ALA A 343 40.52 36.86 -30.74
C ALA A 343 39.57 37.80 -31.51
N LEU A 344 39.55 39.06 -31.04
CA LEU A 344 39.58 40.33 -31.79
C LEU A 344 38.75 40.37 -33.10
N SER A 345 37.84 41.32 -33.32
CA SER A 345 38.14 42.76 -33.36
C SER A 345 36.86 43.57 -33.68
N ASP A 346 37.00 44.87 -33.42
CA ASP A 346 36.06 45.99 -33.49
C ASP A 346 35.17 46.11 -34.74
N ASP A 347 33.95 46.64 -34.54
CA ASP A 347 33.54 47.92 -35.14
C ASP A 347 32.14 48.35 -34.65
N GLN A 348 32.08 49.52 -34.02
CA GLN A 348 30.88 50.39 -33.91
C GLN A 348 30.78 51.26 -35.20
N PRO A 349 29.73 52.08 -35.50
CA PRO A 349 28.71 52.68 -34.59
C PRO A 349 27.28 52.96 -35.16
N GLN A 350 26.44 53.51 -34.25
CA GLN A 350 25.36 54.51 -34.46
C GLN A 350 24.00 54.09 -35.07
N GLN A 351 22.92 54.10 -34.25
CA GLN A 351 21.96 55.19 -33.98
C GLN A 351 20.91 55.41 -35.08
N VAL A 352 19.61 55.39 -34.72
CA VAL A 352 18.67 56.54 -34.67
C VAL A 352 17.23 56.05 -34.48
N GLN A 353 16.58 56.66 -33.47
CA GLN A 353 15.16 57.05 -33.24
C GLN A 353 14.08 56.64 -34.28
N GLN A 354 12.79 56.44 -33.97
CA GLN A 354 11.87 57.35 -33.27
C GLN A 354 10.44 56.74 -33.10
N LYS A 355 9.71 57.29 -32.11
CA LYS A 355 8.31 57.19 -31.65
C LYS A 355 7.15 56.94 -32.66
N HIS A 356 6.08 56.25 -32.21
CA HIS A 356 4.68 56.72 -31.98
C HIS A 356 3.75 55.52 -31.65
N GLN A 357 3.09 55.46 -30.48
CA GLN A 357 1.72 55.90 -30.14
C GLN A 357 0.58 54.89 -30.48
N ILE A 358 -0.24 54.65 -29.44
CA ILE A 358 -1.40 53.74 -29.23
C ILE A 358 -2.70 54.36 -29.84
N PRO A 359 -3.98 53.87 -29.71
CA PRO A 359 -4.58 52.55 -29.34
C PRO A 359 -5.90 52.18 -30.12
N ILE A 360 -6.58 51.09 -29.67
CA ILE A 360 -8.04 50.75 -29.73
C ILE A 360 -8.65 50.18 -31.03
N THR A 361 -9.28 49.00 -30.95
CA THR A 361 -10.72 48.80 -31.26
C THR A 361 -11.25 47.44 -30.79
N SER A 362 -12.50 47.49 -30.34
CA SER A 362 -13.31 46.44 -29.74
C SER A 362 -14.11 45.63 -30.77
N SER A 363 -14.58 44.46 -30.31
CA SER A 363 -15.94 43.92 -30.47
C SER A 363 -16.39 43.22 -31.76
N ARG A 364 -17.28 42.23 -31.49
CA ARG A 364 -18.23 41.46 -32.32
C ARG A 364 -17.74 40.07 -32.70
N GLN A 365 -18.51 38.99 -32.53
CA GLN A 365 -19.88 38.79 -32.05
C GLN A 365 -20.02 37.33 -31.63
#